data_AF-A0A9X9I0E6-F1
#
_entry.id   AF-A0A9X9I0E6-F1
#
_cell.length_a   1.000
_cell.length_b   1.000
_cell.length_c   1.000
_cell.angle_alpha   90.00
_cell.angle_beta   90.00
_cell.angle_gamma   90.00
#
_symmetry.space_group_name_H-M   'P 1'
#
loop_
_entity.id
_entity.type
_entity.pdbx_description
1 polymer ?
#
loop_
_entity_poly.entity_id
_entity_poly.type
_entity_poly.pdbx_seq_one_letter_code
_entity_poly.pdbx_strand_id
1 'polypeptide(L)' 'MDFLTISLLITVASAYAVKRNYGYGHTSNLTHSTNQRTGTVRFEYDKLGRITRAGNEVFAFDPAHNILDILI' A
#
# COMPACT_ATOMS: atom_id res chain seq x y z
N MET A 1 4.85 27.63 -20.89
CA MET A 1 5.39 26.25 -20.77
C MET A 1 5.47 25.67 -22.16
N ASP A 2 6.59 25.06 -22.55
CA ASP A 2 6.79 24.52 -23.90
C ASP A 2 6.74 22.99 -23.93
N PHE A 3 6.78 22.42 -25.14
CA PHE A 3 6.70 20.98 -25.37
C PHE A 3 7.85 20.20 -24.71
N LEU A 4 9.06 20.78 -24.72
CA LEU A 4 10.26 20.18 -24.12
C LEU A 4 10.10 20.08 -22.59
N THR A 5 9.62 21.16 -21.97
CA THR A 5 9.39 21.27 -20.52
C THR A 5 8.30 20.30 -20.06
N ILE A 6 7.21 20.16 -20.83
CA ILE A 6 6.13 19.21 -20.53
C ILE A 6 6.62 17.76 -20.66
N SER A 7 7.37 17.45 -21.72
CA SER A 7 7.94 16.12 -21.94
C SER A 7 8.90 15.71 -20.83
N LEU A 8 9.78 16.62 -20.42
CA LEU A 8 10.70 16.39 -19.30
C LEU A 8 9.93 16.18 -17.98
N LEU A 9 8.92 17.00 -17.68
CA LEU A 9 8.11 16.85 -16.48
C LEU A 9 7.40 15.50 -16.43
N ILE A 10 6.84 15.04 -17.55
CA ILE A 10 6.18 13.73 -17.67
C ILE A 10 7.19 12.60 -17.50
N THR A 11 8.37 12.67 -18.14
CA THR A 11 9.43 11.66 -18.00
C THR A 11 9.94 11.57 -16.56
N VAL A 12 10.17 12.72 -15.92
CA VAL A 12 10.59 12.81 -14.51
C VAL A 12 9.50 12.21 -13.61
N ALA A 13 8.24 12.61 -13.78
CA ALA A 13 7.13 12.07 -12.99
C ALA A 13 6.96 10.55 -13.17
N SER A 14 7.13 10.04 -14.40
CA SER A 14 7.09 8.61 -14.72
C SER A 14 8.22 7.83 -14.06
N ALA A 15 9.44 8.38 -14.01
CA ALA A 15 10.57 7.76 -13.33
C ALA A 15 10.33 7.58 -11.82
N TYR A 16 9.51 8.44 -11.20
CA TYR A 16 9.10 8.33 -9.80
C TYR A 16 7.76 7.61 -9.59
N ALA A 17 7.04 7.30 -10.66
CA ALA A 17 5.76 6.62 -10.57
C ALA A 17 5.96 5.14 -10.19
N VAL A 18 5.44 4.73 -9.04
CA VAL A 18 5.43 3.34 -8.61
C VAL A 18 4.12 2.70 -9.04
N LYS A 19 4.15 1.83 -10.06
CA LYS A 19 2.99 0.98 -10.39
C LYS A 19 2.76 -0.02 -9.26
N ARG A 20 1.53 -0.06 -8.76
CA ARG A 20 1.11 -0.97 -7.68
C ARG A 20 -0.14 -1.73 -8.12
N ASN A 21 -0.09 -3.06 -8.02
CA ASN A 21 -1.22 -3.95 -8.26
C ASN A 21 -1.82 -4.38 -6.91
N TYR A 22 -3.11 -4.71 -6.92
CA TYR A 22 -3.86 -5.07 -5.72
C TYR A 22 -4.66 -6.35 -5.99
N GLY A 23 -4.59 -7.29 -5.06
CA GLY A 23 -5.43 -8.48 -5.06
C GLY A 23 -6.54 -8.35 -4.04
N TYR A 24 -7.73 -8.85 -4.38
CA TYR A 24 -8.90 -8.81 -3.52
C TYR A 24 -9.42 -10.22 -3.25
N GLY A 25 -9.87 -10.47 -2.02
CA GLY A 25 -10.55 -11.71 -1.64
C GLY A 25 -12.03 -11.70 -2.02
N HIS A 26 -12.73 -12.79 -1.70
CA HIS A 26 -14.16 -12.94 -1.99
C HIS A 26 -15.05 -11.91 -1.27
N THR A 27 -14.57 -11.39 -0.14
CA THR A 27 -15.23 -10.32 0.65
C THR A 27 -14.80 -8.91 0.25
N SER A 28 -14.12 -8.74 -0.89
CA SER A 28 -13.54 -7.47 -1.35
C SER A 28 -12.46 -6.86 -0.44
N ASN A 29 -11.89 -7.67 0.47
CA ASN A 29 -10.75 -7.26 1.30
C ASN A 29 -9.44 -7.36 0.50
N LEU A 30 -8.49 -6.46 0.76
CA LEU A 30 -7.18 -6.42 0.11
C LEU A 30 -6.31 -7.59 0.59
N THR A 31 -6.04 -8.60 -0.23
CA THR A 31 -5.22 -9.75 0.20
C THR A 31 -3.73 -9.46 0.07
N HIS A 32 -3.35 -8.70 -0.96
CA HIS A 32 -1.97 -8.33 -1.20
C HIS A 32 -1.86 -7.10 -2.10
N SER A 33 -0.69 -6.47 -2.05
CA SER A 33 -0.27 -5.42 -2.95
C SER A 33 1.12 -5.70 -3.48
N THR A 34 1.32 -5.59 -4.79
CA THR A 34 2.61 -5.82 -5.44
C THR A 34 3.05 -4.57 -6.15
N ASN A 35 4.28 -4.10 -5.89
CA ASN A 35 4.91 -3.10 -6.72
C ASN A 35 6.34 -3.50 -7.08
N GLN A 36 6.84 -2.98 -8.19
CA GLN A 36 8.15 -3.33 -8.75
C GLN A 36 9.35 -2.95 -7.87
N ARG A 37 9.16 -2.03 -6.92
CA ARG A 37 10.23 -1.52 -6.06
C ARG A 37 10.37 -2.30 -4.76
N THR A 38 9.27 -2.73 -4.15
CA THR A 38 9.25 -3.36 -2.82
C THR A 38 8.70 -4.79 -2.82
N GLY A 39 8.34 -5.33 -4.00
CA GLY A 39 7.75 -6.67 -4.12
C GLY A 39 6.31 -6.73 -3.61
N THR A 40 5.91 -7.91 -3.16
CA THR A 40 4.54 -8.20 -2.70
C THR A 40 4.44 -8.10 -1.18
N VAL A 41 3.51 -7.27 -0.70
CA VAL A 41 3.08 -7.20 0.70
C VAL A 41 1.73 -7.92 0.82
N ARG A 42 1.61 -8.82 1.79
CA ARG A 42 0.35 -9.51 2.13
C ARG A 42 -0.26 -8.86 3.37
N PHE A 43 -1.59 -8.86 3.43
CA PHE A 43 -2.36 -8.27 4.53
C PHE A 43 -3.14 -9.33 5.29
N GLU A 44 -3.19 -9.17 6.61
CA GLU A 44 -4.04 -9.94 7.51
C GLU A 44 -5.00 -9.00 8.24
N TYR A 45 -6.16 -9.54 8.64
CA TYR A 45 -7.27 -8.75 9.17
C TYR A 45 -7.79 -9.31 10.49
N ASP A 46 -8.27 -8.43 11.36
CA ASP A 46 -9.13 -8.83 12.47
C ASP A 46 -10.60 -9.02 12.04
N LYS A 47 -11.44 -9.44 12.99
CA LYS A 47 -12.87 -9.69 12.75
C LYS A 47 -13.67 -8.43 12.40
N LEU A 48 -13.13 -7.24 12.68
CA LEU A 48 -13.74 -5.95 12.34
C LEU A 48 -13.31 -5.46 10.94
N GLY A 49 -12.45 -6.21 10.25
CA GLY A 49 -11.95 -5.85 8.92
C GLY A 49 -10.80 -4.85 8.94
N ARG A 50 -10.12 -4.66 10.08
CA ARG A 50 -8.94 -3.80 10.18
C ARG A 50 -7.67 -4.60 9.87
N ILE A 51 -6.69 -3.97 9.22
CA ILE A 51 -5.40 -4.62 8.92
C ILE A 51 -4.60 -4.77 10.20
N THR A 52 -4.30 -6.00 10.60
CA THR A 52 -3.46 -6.30 11.77
C THR A 52 -2.02 -6.64 11.39
N ARG A 53 -1.76 -6.96 10.11
CA ARG A 53 -0.41 -7.25 9.62
C ARG A 53 -0.24 -6.83 8.17
N ALA A 54 0.91 -6.24 7.85
CA ALA A 54 1.35 -5.93 6.48
C ALA A 54 2.80 -6.38 6.29
N GLY A 55 3.00 -7.54 5.66
CA GLY A 55 4.33 -8.13 5.56
C GLY A 55 4.88 -8.47 6.95
N ASN A 56 5.93 -7.78 7.40
CA ASN A 56 6.52 -8.00 8.73
C ASN A 56 5.96 -7.06 9.80
N GLU A 57 5.27 -5.99 9.40
CA GLU A 57 4.70 -5.02 10.33
C GLU A 57 3.41 -5.56 10.94
N VAL A 58 3.29 -5.49 12.27
CA VAL A 58 2.07 -5.86 13.02
C VAL A 58 1.49 -4.61 13.67
N PHE A 59 0.17 -4.45 13.58
CA PHE A 59 -0.56 -3.29 14.09
C PHE A 59 -1.44 -3.68 15.27
N ALA A 60 -1.38 -2.88 16.34
CA ALA A 60 -2.31 -2.94 17.46
C ALA A 60 -3.26 -1.74 17.43
N PHE A 61 -4.50 -1.94 17.86
CA PHE A 61 -5.52 -0.88 17.90
C PHE A 61 -6.15 -0.74 19.28
N ASP A 62 -6.46 0.48 19.68
CA ASP A 62 -7.32 0.75 20.83
C ASP A 62 -8.81 0.50 20.46
N PRO A 63 -9.72 0.50 21.46
CA PRO A 63 -11.15 0.40 21.19
C PRO A 63 -11.73 1.56 20.35
N ALA A 64 -11.09 2.73 20.36
CA ALA A 64 -11.47 3.89 19.57
C ALA A 64 -10.95 3.84 18.12
N HIS A 65 -10.31 2.72 17.72
CA HIS A 65 -9.76 2.46 16.39
C HIS A 65 -8.53 3.31 16.03
N ASN A 66 -7.79 3.81 17.02
CA ASN A 66 -6.47 4.40 16.81
C ASN A 66 -5.40 3.30 16.82
N ILE A 67 -4.32 3.51 16.06
CA ILE A 67 -3.14 2.63 16.07
C ILE A 67 -2.35 2.91 17.36
N LEU A 68 -2.08 1.87 18.13
CA LEU A 68 -1.33 1.95 19.38
C LEU A 68 0.17 1.78 19.16
N ASP A 69 0.57 0.82 18.31
CA ASP A 69 1.97 0.50 18.06
C ASP A 69 2.15 -0.22 16.71
N ILE A 70 3.36 -0.11 16.15
CA ILE A 70 3.83 -0.88 14.99
C ILE A 70 4.95 -1.79 15.49
N LEU A 71 4.69 -3.10 15.55
CA LEU A 71 5.73 -4.08 15.88
C LEU A 71 6.45 -4.49 14.60
N ILE A 72 7.78 -4.47 14.63
CA ILE A 72 8.72 -4.80 13.52
C ILE A 72 9.36 -6.16 13.73
#